data_AF-A0A921B3K2-F1
#
_entry.id   AF-A0A921B3K2-F1
#
_cell.length_a   1.000
_cell.length_b   1.000
_cell.length_c   1.000
_cell.angle_alpha   90.00
_cell.angle_beta   90.00
_cell.angle_gamma   90.00
#
_symmetry.space_group_name_H-M   'P 1'
#
loop_
_entity.id
_entity.type
_entity.pdbx_description
1 polymer ?
#
loop_
_entity_poly.entity_id
_entity_poly.type
_entity_poly.pdbx_seq_one_letter_code
_entity_poly.pdbx_strand_id
1 'polypeptide(L)'
;MLNWLCRRVLFSWGILHNPLKRKIINLTNSKIGSEIYYKAGSKIYNTGYFELGDRCFVSRDCSFITGTDAFPDCKIIIGQDVAIGLETSFNCATHEIGSPKRRAGALKMASIIVGDGVWFGTRVTVLAGVTIGSGCIIGAGSIVNKDCEPNCLYAGVPARLIKRLDE
;
A
#
# COMPACT_ATOMS: atom_id res chain seq x y z
N MET A 1 18.03 -11.61 -0.25
CA MET A 1 18.69 -10.84 -1.33
C MET A 1 18.07 -11.06 -2.72
N LEU A 2 17.82 -12.30 -3.16
CA LEU A 2 17.28 -12.60 -4.50
C LEU A 2 15.87 -11.97 -4.74
N ASN A 3 14.98 -12.05 -3.75
CA ASN A 3 13.61 -11.50 -3.86
C ASN A 3 13.56 -9.98 -4.04
N TRP A 4 14.45 -9.23 -3.40
CA TRP A 4 14.48 -7.78 -3.53
C TRP A 4 14.96 -7.33 -4.92
N LEU A 5 16.02 -7.97 -5.44
CA LEU A 5 16.53 -7.68 -6.77
C LEU A 5 15.50 -8.07 -7.85
N CYS A 6 14.83 -9.21 -7.68
CA CYS A 6 13.71 -9.63 -8.53
C CYS A 6 12.57 -8.60 -8.50
N ARG A 7 12.10 -8.17 -7.32
CA ARG A 7 11.06 -7.13 -7.22
C ARG A 7 11.51 -5.82 -7.92
N ARG A 8 12.75 -5.37 -7.69
CA ARG A 8 13.27 -4.14 -8.30
C ARG A 8 13.28 -4.19 -9.83
N VAL A 9 13.58 -5.34 -10.43
CA VAL A 9 13.60 -5.52 -11.90
C VAL A 9 12.20 -5.78 -12.46
N LEU A 10 11.36 -6.53 -11.75
CA LEU A 10 10.04 -6.92 -12.23
C LEU A 10 9.04 -5.76 -12.20
N PHE A 11 9.15 -4.85 -11.24
CA PHE A 11 8.23 -3.70 -11.12
C PHE A 11 8.72 -2.42 -11.83
N SER A 12 9.94 -2.40 -12.38
CA SER A 12 10.49 -1.21 -13.08
C SER A 12 9.92 -1.00 -14.49
N TRP A 13 9.49 -2.05 -15.16
CA TRP A 13 8.87 -1.98 -16.48
C TRP A 13 7.36 -1.86 -16.26
N GLY A 14 6.81 -0.66 -16.44
CA GLY A 14 5.37 -0.42 -16.32
C GLY A 14 4.56 -1.41 -17.16
N ILE A 15 3.41 -1.82 -16.64
CA ILE A 15 2.43 -2.78 -17.17
C ILE A 15 2.71 -4.24 -16.73
N LEU A 16 1.78 -4.78 -15.92
CA LEU A 16 1.72 -6.15 -15.40
C LEU A 16 0.71 -7.03 -16.17
N HIS A 17 0.36 -6.68 -17.40
CA HIS A 17 -0.57 -7.47 -18.22
C HIS A 17 0.00 -8.81 -18.68
N ASN A 18 1.32 -9.01 -18.60
CA ASN A 18 1.96 -10.24 -19.04
C ASN A 18 1.82 -11.35 -17.97
N PRO A 19 1.14 -12.48 -18.29
CA PRO A 19 0.89 -13.55 -17.33
C PRO A 19 2.16 -14.25 -16.82
N LEU A 20 3.24 -14.27 -17.62
CA LEU A 20 4.54 -14.83 -17.20
C LEU A 20 5.19 -13.94 -16.13
N LYS A 21 5.15 -12.63 -16.33
CA LYS A 21 5.67 -11.64 -15.36
C LYS A 21 4.93 -11.73 -14.02
N ARG A 22 3.61 -11.92 -14.06
CA ARG A 22 2.80 -12.17 -12.86
C ARG A 22 3.20 -13.46 -12.14
N LYS A 23 3.41 -14.56 -12.88
CA LYS A 23 3.90 -15.82 -12.28
C LYS A 23 5.23 -15.63 -11.57
N ILE A 24 6.18 -14.89 -12.15
CA ILE A 24 7.49 -14.63 -11.54
C ILE A 24 7.34 -13.74 -10.29
N ILE A 25 6.50 -12.70 -10.34
CA ILE A 25 6.22 -11.86 -9.17
C ILE A 25 5.60 -12.67 -8.03
N ASN A 26 4.72 -13.61 -8.34
CA ASN A 26 4.10 -14.46 -7.33
C ASN A 26 5.12 -15.38 -6.61
N LEU A 27 6.31 -15.59 -7.19
CA LEU A 27 7.43 -16.25 -6.51
C LEU A 27 8.14 -15.33 -5.49
N THR A 28 7.84 -14.03 -5.49
CA THR A 28 8.53 -13.03 -4.64
C THR A 28 7.75 -12.65 -3.39
N ASN A 29 7.15 -13.62 -2.68
CA ASN A 29 6.28 -13.36 -1.51
C ASN A 29 5.20 -12.29 -1.80
N SER A 30 4.61 -12.37 -2.99
CA SER A 30 3.59 -11.43 -3.45
C SER A 30 2.46 -12.18 -4.12
N LYS A 31 1.28 -11.58 -4.14
CA LYS A 31 0.14 -12.06 -4.91
C LYS A 31 -0.42 -10.89 -5.72
N ILE A 32 -0.35 -10.99 -7.03
CA ILE A 32 -0.93 -9.99 -7.94
C ILE A 32 -2.09 -10.61 -8.69
N GLY A 33 -3.21 -9.92 -8.71
CA GLY A 33 -4.41 -10.29 -9.46
C GLY A 33 -4.26 -10.14 -10.98
N SER A 34 -5.41 -10.02 -11.62
CA SER A 34 -5.60 -9.85 -13.05
C SER A 34 -6.05 -8.44 -13.39
N GLU A 35 -5.87 -8.04 -14.65
CA GLU A 35 -6.32 -6.73 -15.15
C GLU A 35 -5.70 -5.53 -14.40
N ILE A 36 -4.44 -5.68 -14.00
CA ILE A 36 -3.72 -4.64 -13.25
C ILE A 36 -3.09 -3.63 -14.21
N TYR A 37 -3.44 -2.37 -14.01
CA TYR A 37 -2.77 -1.26 -14.65
C TYR A 37 -1.74 -0.63 -13.71
N TYR A 38 -0.51 -1.13 -13.77
CA TYR A 38 0.60 -0.70 -12.91
C TYR A 38 1.56 0.20 -13.68
N LYS A 39 1.58 1.50 -13.37
CA LYS A 39 2.43 2.48 -14.07
C LYS A 39 3.88 2.45 -13.56
N ALA A 40 4.79 2.92 -14.42
CA ALA A 40 6.22 2.99 -14.13
C ALA A 40 6.54 3.86 -12.90
N GLY A 41 7.68 3.59 -12.27
CA GLY A 41 8.17 4.32 -11.10
C GLY A 41 7.67 3.77 -9.75
N SER A 42 6.54 3.08 -9.76
CA SER A 42 5.97 2.45 -8.56
C SER A 42 6.78 1.25 -8.10
N LYS A 43 6.99 1.13 -6.79
CA LYS A 43 7.94 0.19 -6.18
C LYS A 43 7.35 -0.49 -4.94
N ILE A 44 7.63 -1.78 -4.82
CA ILE A 44 7.43 -2.54 -3.59
C ILE A 44 8.80 -2.73 -2.94
N TYR A 45 8.94 -2.17 -1.74
CA TYR A 45 10.13 -2.28 -0.92
C TYR A 45 10.02 -3.46 0.04
N ASN A 46 11.17 -3.89 0.56
CA ASN A 46 11.31 -4.99 1.52
C ASN A 46 10.82 -6.35 0.99
N THR A 47 10.82 -7.36 1.88
CA THR A 47 10.60 -8.78 1.57
C THR A 47 9.26 -9.32 2.08
N GLY A 48 8.55 -8.53 2.89
CA GLY A 48 7.25 -8.87 3.45
C GLY A 48 6.18 -9.04 2.38
N TYR A 49 5.09 -9.69 2.80
CA TYR A 49 4.02 -10.06 1.90
C TYR A 49 3.32 -8.84 1.31
N PHE A 50 3.07 -8.89 0.00
CA PHE A 50 2.33 -7.88 -0.74
C PHE A 50 1.22 -8.53 -1.54
N GLU A 51 -0.01 -8.05 -1.39
CA GLU A 51 -1.14 -8.48 -2.21
C GLU A 51 -1.85 -7.29 -2.84
N LEU A 52 -2.17 -7.46 -4.14
CA LEU A 52 -2.98 -6.55 -4.92
C LEU A 52 -4.02 -7.38 -5.67
N GLY A 53 -5.30 -7.14 -5.36
CA GLY A 53 -6.44 -7.82 -5.98
C GLY A 53 -6.63 -7.48 -7.46
N ASP A 54 -7.71 -7.99 -8.04
CA ASP A 54 -8.01 -7.81 -9.47
C ASP A 54 -8.41 -6.36 -9.82
N ARG A 55 -8.29 -6.00 -11.11
CA ARG A 55 -8.80 -4.75 -11.70
C ARG A 55 -8.33 -3.48 -10.98
N CYS A 56 -7.12 -3.51 -10.42
CA CYS A 56 -6.54 -2.37 -9.74
C CYS A 56 -5.78 -1.44 -10.68
N PHE A 57 -5.84 -0.15 -10.39
CA PHE A 57 -5.04 0.88 -11.02
C PHE A 57 -4.01 1.41 -10.02
N VAL A 58 -2.73 1.36 -10.39
CA VAL A 58 -1.63 1.97 -9.64
C VAL A 58 -0.95 3.01 -10.52
N SER A 59 -1.08 4.28 -10.14
CA SER A 59 -0.44 5.40 -10.83
C SER A 59 1.09 5.35 -10.70
N ARG A 60 1.77 6.36 -11.26
CA ARG A 60 3.23 6.45 -11.22
C ARG A 60 3.74 6.72 -9.80
N ASP A 61 4.99 6.32 -9.57
CA ASP A 61 5.79 6.69 -8.40
C ASP A 61 5.15 6.38 -7.03
N CYS A 62 4.30 5.35 -6.97
CA CYS A 62 3.72 4.87 -5.71
C CYS A 62 4.71 3.99 -4.95
N SER A 63 4.68 4.02 -3.62
CA SER A 63 5.58 3.23 -2.77
C SER A 63 4.81 2.31 -1.83
N PHE A 64 5.19 1.04 -1.82
CA PHE A 64 4.64 0.03 -0.90
C PHE A 64 5.77 -0.52 -0.04
N ILE A 65 5.88 -0.08 1.21
CA ILE A 65 6.92 -0.48 2.15
C ILE A 65 6.34 -1.57 3.05
N THR A 66 6.52 -2.83 2.63
CA THR A 66 6.01 -4.01 3.34
C THR A 66 6.89 -4.37 4.54
N GLY A 67 6.52 -5.45 5.26
CA GLY A 67 7.36 -6.09 6.27
C GLY A 67 8.75 -6.49 5.76
N THR A 68 9.61 -6.94 6.67
CA THR A 68 10.93 -7.50 6.34
C THR A 68 11.02 -8.93 6.85
N ASP A 69 12.15 -9.62 6.63
CA ASP A 69 12.37 -10.96 7.17
C ASP A 69 12.32 -10.99 8.71
N ALA A 70 12.58 -9.86 9.38
CA ALA A 70 12.43 -9.71 10.83
C ALA A 70 10.97 -9.44 11.27
N PHE A 71 10.08 -9.10 10.34
CA PHE A 71 8.65 -8.85 10.57
C PHE A 71 7.81 -9.60 9.53
N PRO A 72 7.86 -10.95 9.51
CA PRO A 72 7.24 -11.75 8.45
C PRO A 72 5.71 -11.63 8.41
N ASP A 73 5.09 -11.31 9.55
CA ASP A 73 3.64 -11.13 9.68
C ASP A 73 3.14 -9.75 9.24
N CYS A 74 4.06 -8.84 8.92
CA CYS A 74 3.72 -7.50 8.45
C CYS A 74 3.50 -7.48 6.93
N LYS A 75 2.27 -7.16 6.54
CA LYS A 75 1.79 -7.30 5.16
C LYS A 75 1.19 -5.99 4.66
N ILE A 76 1.20 -5.81 3.34
CA ILE A 76 0.29 -4.87 2.67
C ILE A 76 -0.67 -5.72 1.85
N ILE A 77 -1.97 -5.61 2.14
CA ILE A 77 -3.02 -6.32 1.43
C ILE A 77 -3.98 -5.28 0.88
N ILE A 78 -4.14 -5.27 -0.44
CA ILE A 78 -5.02 -4.38 -1.17
C ILE A 78 -6.03 -5.24 -1.93
N GLY A 79 -7.31 -4.95 -1.71
CA GLY A 79 -8.44 -5.61 -2.36
C GLY A 79 -8.49 -5.42 -3.87
N GLN A 80 -9.64 -5.74 -4.45
CA GLN A 80 -9.92 -5.58 -5.89
C GLN A 80 -10.56 -4.22 -6.19
N ASP A 81 -10.54 -3.82 -7.47
CA ASP A 81 -11.17 -2.59 -7.96
C ASP A 81 -10.62 -1.30 -7.29
N VAL A 82 -9.40 -1.35 -6.76
CA VAL A 82 -8.76 -0.22 -6.07
C VAL A 82 -8.05 0.70 -7.06
N ALA A 83 -8.27 2.01 -6.92
CA ALA A 83 -7.59 3.04 -7.69
C ALA A 83 -6.62 3.85 -6.82
N ILE A 84 -5.33 3.80 -7.14
CA ILE A 84 -4.26 4.46 -6.39
C ILE A 84 -3.68 5.62 -7.19
N GLY A 85 -3.87 6.84 -6.68
CA GLY A 85 -3.38 8.08 -7.27
C GLY A 85 -1.85 8.21 -7.28
N LEU A 86 -1.36 9.17 -8.07
CA LEU A 86 0.08 9.48 -8.26
C LEU A 86 0.80 9.68 -6.93
N GLU A 87 2.01 9.13 -6.77
CA GLU A 87 2.89 9.34 -5.60
C GLU A 87 2.26 8.97 -4.25
N THR A 88 1.31 8.04 -4.24
CA THR A 88 0.73 7.53 -2.99
C THR A 88 1.65 6.50 -2.34
N SER A 89 1.78 6.58 -1.00
CA SER A 89 2.69 5.74 -0.22
C SER A 89 1.95 4.96 0.87
N PHE A 90 2.28 3.67 0.98
CA PHE A 90 1.84 2.77 2.04
C PHE A 90 3.07 2.36 2.85
N ASN A 91 3.13 2.74 4.12
CA ASN A 91 4.30 2.49 4.95
C ASN A 91 3.97 1.72 6.22
N CYS A 92 4.30 0.43 6.22
CA CYS A 92 4.12 -0.41 7.40
C CYS A 92 5.16 -0.18 8.51
N ALA A 93 6.23 0.58 8.27
CA ALA A 93 7.29 0.81 9.24
C ALA A 93 7.03 2.06 10.11
N THR A 94 7.28 1.93 11.40
CA THR A 94 7.32 3.03 12.37
C THR A 94 8.34 2.72 13.47
N HIS A 95 8.49 3.60 14.45
CA HIS A 95 9.34 3.37 15.61
C HIS A 95 8.53 3.52 16.89
N GLU A 96 8.89 2.75 17.91
CA GLU A 96 8.51 3.10 19.28
C GLU A 96 9.05 4.48 19.64
N ILE A 97 8.30 5.22 20.45
CA ILE A 97 8.74 6.52 20.93
C ILE A 97 9.84 6.29 21.97
N GLY A 98 11.07 6.62 21.59
CA GLY A 98 12.24 6.51 22.45
C GLY A 98 12.46 7.73 23.34
N SER A 99 13.58 7.70 24.06
CA SER A 99 13.99 8.77 24.98
C SER A 99 14.32 10.09 24.26
N PRO A 100 14.44 11.22 24.99
CA PRO A 100 14.88 12.49 24.38
C PRO A 100 16.24 12.42 23.67
N LYS A 101 17.12 11.49 24.06
CA LYS A 101 18.43 11.28 23.42
C LYS A 101 18.34 10.47 22.13
N ARG A 102 17.22 9.75 21.92
CA ARG A 102 16.96 8.93 20.71
C ARG A 102 15.45 8.70 20.54
N ARG A 103 14.78 9.58 19.78
CA ARG A 103 13.31 9.52 19.59
C ARG A 103 12.83 8.35 18.75
N ALA A 104 13.60 7.94 17.75
CA ALA A 104 13.36 6.70 17.02
C ALA A 104 13.90 5.53 17.84
N GLY A 105 13.01 4.89 18.61
CA GLY A 105 13.29 3.68 19.37
C GLY A 105 13.33 2.43 18.49
N ALA A 106 12.94 1.30 19.06
CA ALA A 106 12.87 0.03 18.34
C ALA A 106 11.98 0.16 17.09
N LEU A 107 12.41 -0.47 16.00
CA LEU A 107 11.60 -0.59 14.79
C LEU A 107 10.34 -1.40 15.12
N LYS A 108 9.19 -0.87 14.74
CA LYS A 108 7.90 -1.55 14.79
C LYS A 108 7.32 -1.59 13.39
N MET A 109 6.76 -2.72 13.00
CA MET A 109 6.02 -2.82 11.74
C MET A 109 4.62 -3.34 11.98
N ALA A 110 3.63 -2.77 11.30
CA ALA A 110 2.24 -3.18 11.41
C ALA A 110 1.57 -3.16 10.03
N SER A 111 0.77 -4.19 9.75
CA SER A 111 0.17 -4.41 8.44
C SER A 111 -0.77 -3.27 8.03
N ILE A 112 -0.88 -3.04 6.73
CA ILE A 112 -1.87 -2.15 6.14
C ILE A 112 -2.85 -3.01 5.33
N ILE A 113 -4.14 -2.85 5.60
CA ILE A 113 -5.21 -3.60 4.96
C ILE A 113 -6.16 -2.62 4.27
N VAL A 114 -6.42 -2.84 2.98
CA VAL A 114 -7.30 -1.99 2.16
C VAL A 114 -8.37 -2.88 1.56
N GLY A 115 -9.64 -2.53 1.81
CA GLY A 115 -10.80 -3.19 1.22
C GLY A 115 -10.96 -2.91 -0.27
N ASP A 116 -12.03 -3.44 -0.83
CA ASP A 116 -12.31 -3.36 -2.27
C ASP A 116 -12.85 -1.99 -2.67
N GLY A 117 -12.65 -1.60 -3.93
CA GLY A 117 -13.25 -0.38 -4.49
C GLY A 117 -12.73 0.93 -3.89
N VAL A 118 -11.65 0.90 -3.10
CA VAL A 118 -11.12 2.10 -2.47
C VAL A 118 -10.45 3.00 -3.51
N TRP A 119 -10.70 4.30 -3.41
CA TRP A 119 -10.07 5.31 -4.24
C TRP A 119 -9.14 6.20 -3.42
N PHE A 120 -7.84 6.17 -3.74
CA PHE A 120 -6.85 7.09 -3.19
C PHE A 120 -6.59 8.22 -4.18
N GLY A 121 -6.73 9.46 -3.70
CA GLY A 121 -6.23 10.65 -4.38
C GLY A 121 -4.70 10.63 -4.54
N THR A 122 -4.16 11.66 -5.19
CA THR A 122 -2.71 11.80 -5.35
C THR A 122 -2.03 12.11 -4.02
N ARG A 123 -0.80 11.65 -3.84
CA ARG A 123 0.08 11.95 -2.68
C ARG A 123 -0.56 11.63 -1.33
N VAL A 124 -1.33 10.55 -1.26
CA VAL A 124 -1.82 10.02 0.02
C VAL A 124 -0.69 9.25 0.71
N THR A 125 -0.62 9.33 2.04
CA THR A 125 0.25 8.45 2.84
C THR A 125 -0.58 7.66 3.83
N VAL A 126 -0.49 6.33 3.78
CA VAL A 126 -1.12 5.40 4.73
C VAL A 126 -0.06 4.88 5.70
N LEU A 127 -0.30 5.05 7.00
CA LEU A 127 0.64 4.68 8.05
C LEU A 127 0.42 3.27 8.58
N ALA A 128 1.45 2.76 9.26
CA ALA A 128 1.50 1.41 9.80
C ALA A 128 0.28 1.07 10.67
N GLY A 129 -0.30 -0.11 10.44
CA GLY A 129 -1.41 -0.64 11.24
C GLY A 129 -2.80 -0.20 10.81
N VAL A 130 -2.92 0.62 9.76
CA VAL A 130 -4.22 1.13 9.29
C VAL A 130 -4.99 0.08 8.49
N THR A 131 -6.28 -0.04 8.80
CA THR A 131 -7.28 -0.73 8.00
C THR A 131 -8.24 0.28 7.35
N ILE A 132 -8.41 0.19 6.03
CA ILE A 132 -9.33 1.03 5.24
C ILE A 132 -10.47 0.16 4.74
N GLY A 133 -11.69 0.46 5.17
CA GLY A 133 -12.89 -0.25 4.74
C GLY A 133 -13.18 -0.09 3.24
N SER A 134 -13.89 -1.05 2.66
CA SER A 134 -14.25 -1.06 1.24
C SER A 134 -15.06 0.18 0.83
N GLY A 135 -14.91 0.62 -0.41
CA GLY A 135 -15.63 1.76 -0.99
C GLY A 135 -15.20 3.13 -0.44
N CYS A 136 -14.13 3.20 0.36
CA CYS A 136 -13.64 4.49 0.85
C CYS A 136 -13.08 5.36 -0.27
N ILE A 137 -13.24 6.67 -0.10
CA ILE A 137 -12.48 7.68 -0.84
C ILE A 137 -11.50 8.33 0.13
N ILE A 138 -10.22 8.36 -0.23
CA ILE A 138 -9.17 9.04 0.51
C ILE A 138 -8.70 10.25 -0.32
N GLY A 139 -9.04 11.46 0.14
CA GLY A 139 -8.73 12.71 -0.55
C GLY A 139 -7.24 12.90 -0.78
N ALA A 140 -6.87 13.63 -1.85
CA ALA A 140 -5.48 13.90 -2.19
C ALA A 140 -4.70 14.58 -1.04
N GLY A 141 -3.42 14.23 -0.89
CA GLY A 141 -2.52 14.80 0.12
C GLY A 141 -2.77 14.32 1.56
N SER A 142 -3.68 13.35 1.77
CA SER A 142 -4.08 12.95 3.12
C SER A 142 -3.03 12.07 3.83
N ILE A 143 -2.91 12.23 5.15
CA ILE A 143 -2.13 11.34 6.02
C ILE A 143 -3.09 10.46 6.82
N VAL A 144 -3.29 9.22 6.38
CA VAL A 144 -4.16 8.25 7.04
C VAL A 144 -3.41 7.59 8.18
N ASN A 145 -3.74 7.98 9.41
CA ASN A 145 -3.09 7.52 10.63
C ASN A 145 -4.00 6.74 11.59
N LYS A 146 -5.23 6.45 11.16
CA LYS A 146 -6.24 5.68 11.87
C LYS A 146 -7.09 4.93 10.87
N ASP A 147 -7.78 3.90 11.33
CA ASP A 147 -8.70 3.11 10.52
C ASP A 147 -9.81 3.97 9.91
N CYS A 148 -10.26 3.58 8.72
CA CYS A 148 -11.33 4.22 7.98
C CYS A 148 -12.51 3.26 7.89
N GLU A 149 -13.69 3.73 8.30
CA GLU A 149 -14.94 2.99 8.18
C GLU A 149 -15.31 2.83 6.70
N PRO A 150 -15.91 1.70 6.29
CA PRO A 150 -16.34 1.48 4.91
C PRO A 150 -17.26 2.58 4.37
N ASN A 151 -17.27 2.72 3.03
CA ASN A 151 -18.14 3.62 2.28
C ASN A 151 -18.14 5.07 2.77
N CYS A 152 -16.95 5.61 3.05
CA CYS A 152 -16.78 6.95 3.59
C CYS A 152 -15.71 7.74 2.83
N LEU A 153 -15.86 9.05 2.80
CA LEU A 153 -14.84 10.00 2.36
C LEU A 153 -14.02 10.46 3.57
N TYR A 154 -12.71 10.20 3.51
CA TYR A 154 -11.72 10.73 4.45
C TYR A 154 -10.77 11.69 3.74
N ALA A 155 -10.39 12.80 4.39
CA ALA A 155 -9.37 13.70 3.86
C ALA A 155 -8.62 14.47 4.97
N GLY A 156 -7.43 14.98 4.64
CA GLY A 156 -6.69 15.94 5.46
C GLY A 156 -5.41 15.40 6.11
N VAL A 157 -4.75 16.27 6.88
CA VAL A 157 -3.51 15.96 7.60
C VAL A 157 -3.67 16.31 9.08
N PRO A 158 -3.89 15.32 9.96
CA PRO A 158 -4.21 13.92 9.66
C PRO A 158 -5.61 13.74 9.03
N ALA A 159 -5.83 12.62 8.34
CA ALA A 159 -7.09 12.31 7.66
C ALA A 159 -8.24 12.22 8.67
N ARG A 160 -9.40 12.77 8.31
CA ARG A 160 -10.63 12.76 9.10
C ARG A 160 -11.81 12.37 8.23
N LEU A 161 -12.81 11.74 8.85
CA LEU A 161 -14.09 11.48 8.20
C LEU A 161 -14.71 12.82 7.80
N ILE A 162 -14.98 12.98 6.51
CA ILE A 162 -15.62 14.17 5.92
C ILE A 162 -17.09 13.90 5.65
N LYS A 163 -17.40 12.74 5.07
CA LYS A 163 -18.76 12.37 4.68
C LYS A 163 -18.92 10.84 4.67
N ARG A 164 -20.05 10.34 5.17
CA ARG A 164 -20.54 8.99 4.87
C ARG A 164 -21.19 9.01 3.49
N LEU A 165 -20.80 8.11 2.60
CA LEU A 165 -21.32 8.07 1.24
C LEU A 165 -22.67 7.34 1.22
N ASP A 166 -23.56 7.82 0.36
CA ASP A 166 -24.84 7.18 0.10
C ASP A 166 -24.60 5.99 -0.86
N GLU A 167 -25.49 4.98 -0.86
CA GLU A 167 -25.46 3.89 -1.85
C GLU A 167 -25.92 4.35 -3.25
#